data_AF-A0A2A4J9B2-F1
#
_entry.id   AF-A0A2A4J9B2-F1
#
_cell.length_a   1.000
_cell.length_b   1.000
_cell.length_c   1.000
_cell.angle_alpha   90.00
_cell.angle_beta   90.00
_cell.angle_gamma   90.00
#
_symmetry.space_group_name_H-M   'P 1'
#
loop_
_entity.id
_entity.type
_entity.pdbx_description
1 polymer ?
#
loop_
_entity_poly.entity_id
_entity_poly.type
_entity_poly.pdbx_seq_one_letter_code
_entity_poly.pdbx_strand_id
1 'polypeptide(L)'
;MHHNGVSHAVAPTDLEAVRTALRWLSFVPKDKLSMVPIMRASDPIDRPVEWAPPRAAHDPRLMLAGDAARAGFFDVGSWDEIMQPWAQTVITGRARLGGIPVGVVAVETRTVELTLPADPANLDSEAKTLQQAGQVWFPDSAYKTAQAINDFSRENLPIIIFANWRGFSGGQKDMYEQILKFGAEIVRALRGATAPVLVYIPPGAELRGGAWAVVDPSVNSLRMEMYADPDARGGVLEAEAIVEVKFKQRDILKTMHRLDPELQRIGARISELKEQIKEISKSLDRRGSIDESLIRTDTGRAAETRVRELETELLAAEKTAKAREKELSPIYHQIAVQFAELHDTAERMLEKGCIFDIVPWRSSRKQLYWRLRRLLRQNEQERRVQAAARPGPAMQQGPAAATLRRWFTEDRGETQSHQWEHDNEAVCRWLEAQAGDDNSVLERNLRAIHQDALLQAVNDLVLELTPSQRSEFIRKLSALEMEQ
;
A
#
# COMPACT_ATOMS: atom_id res chain seq x y z
N MET A 1 -2.76 0.29 -32.40
CA MET A 1 -1.83 -0.13 -31.32
C MET A 1 -1.96 0.69 -30.04
N HIS A 2 -2.75 1.78 -29.99
CA HIS A 2 -2.94 2.52 -28.73
C HIS A 2 -3.85 1.77 -27.74
N HIS A 3 -4.95 1.18 -28.23
CA HIS A 3 -5.95 0.46 -27.43
C HIS A 3 -5.47 -0.86 -26.79
N ASN A 4 -4.27 -1.36 -27.16
CA ASN A 4 -3.68 -2.57 -26.58
C ASN A 4 -2.34 -2.31 -25.88
N GLY A 5 -2.00 -1.04 -25.61
CA GLY A 5 -0.83 -0.68 -24.80
C GLY A 5 0.51 -0.67 -25.53
N VAL A 6 0.58 -1.13 -26.78
CA VAL A 6 1.84 -1.15 -27.56
C VAL A 6 2.30 0.26 -27.92
N SER A 7 1.36 1.16 -28.23
CA SER A 7 1.66 2.59 -28.44
C SER A 7 1.33 3.37 -27.18
N HIS A 8 2.33 3.97 -26.55
CA HIS A 8 2.18 4.77 -25.33
C HIS A 8 1.44 6.09 -25.56
N ALA A 9 1.59 6.73 -26.72
CA ALA A 9 0.88 7.95 -27.11
C ALA A 9 0.57 7.97 -28.61
N VAL A 10 -0.36 8.84 -29.00
CA VAL A 10 -0.69 9.13 -30.40
C VAL A 10 -0.54 10.62 -30.66
N ALA A 11 -0.07 10.98 -31.85
CA ALA A 11 0.05 12.36 -32.29
C ALA A 11 -0.51 12.48 -33.73
N PRO A 12 -1.18 13.59 -34.07
CA PRO A 12 -1.75 13.80 -35.40
C PRO A 12 -0.69 14.16 -36.44
N THR A 13 0.47 14.69 -36.02
CA THR A 13 1.57 15.09 -36.92
C THR A 13 2.92 14.66 -36.36
N ASP A 14 3.91 14.49 -37.24
CA ASP A 14 5.28 14.13 -36.85
C ASP A 14 5.92 15.18 -35.94
N LEU A 15 5.63 16.46 -36.16
CA LEU A 15 6.13 17.55 -35.31
C LEU A 15 5.60 17.43 -33.87
N GLU A 16 4.33 17.08 -33.72
CA GLU A 16 3.74 16.82 -32.41
C GLU A 16 4.29 15.53 -31.79
N ALA A 17 4.56 14.49 -32.58
CA ALA A 17 5.22 13.28 -32.10
C ALA A 17 6.62 13.59 -31.55
N VAL A 18 7.41 14.40 -32.25
CA VAL A 18 8.74 14.86 -31.79
C VAL A 18 8.60 15.71 -30.51
N ARG A 19 7.59 16.58 -30.43
CA ARG A 19 7.33 17.37 -29.21
C ARG A 19 7.02 16.47 -28.01
N THR A 20 6.21 15.44 -28.19
CA THR A 20 5.91 14.45 -27.14
C THR A 20 7.16 13.67 -26.74
N ALA A 21 7.99 13.25 -27.70
CA ALA A 21 9.25 12.57 -27.40
C ALA A 21 10.23 13.46 -26.61
N LEU A 22 10.39 14.73 -27.00
CA LEU A 22 11.19 15.70 -26.26
C LEU A 22 10.64 15.97 -24.85
N ARG A 23 9.30 16.01 -24.71
CA ARG A 23 8.65 16.11 -23.39
C ARG A 23 8.98 14.90 -22.53
N TRP A 24 8.97 13.68 -23.06
CA TRP A 24 9.35 12.47 -22.32
C TRP A 24 10.82 12.48 -21.90
N LEU A 25 11.73 12.86 -22.81
CA LEU A 25 13.15 13.00 -22.50
C LEU A 25 13.42 14.05 -21.41
N SER A 26 12.53 15.05 -21.23
CA SER A 26 12.67 16.01 -20.15
C SER A 26 12.58 15.38 -18.75
N PHE A 27 11.89 14.24 -18.60
CA PHE A 27 11.77 13.52 -17.33
C PHE A 27 12.95 12.59 -17.09
N VAL A 28 13.57 12.06 -18.15
CA VAL A 28 14.59 11.00 -18.08
C VAL A 28 15.98 11.61 -17.81
N PRO A 29 16.84 10.99 -16.98
CA PRO A 29 18.23 11.39 -16.81
C PRO A 29 19.02 11.37 -18.13
N LYS A 30 20.07 12.20 -18.22
CA LYS A 30 20.96 12.23 -19.40
C LYS A 30 21.68 10.90 -19.67
N ASP A 31 21.98 10.15 -18.61
CA ASP A 31 22.66 8.85 -18.65
C ASP A 31 22.25 8.00 -17.43
N LYS A 32 22.61 6.72 -17.43
CA LYS A 32 22.23 5.75 -16.38
C LYS A 32 22.80 6.06 -14.99
N LEU A 33 23.91 6.79 -14.92
CA LEU A 33 24.61 7.09 -13.66
C LEU A 33 24.14 8.41 -13.05
N SER A 34 23.55 9.28 -13.87
CA SER A 34 23.05 10.58 -13.48
C SER A 34 21.76 10.50 -12.69
N MET A 35 21.59 11.43 -11.77
CA MET A 35 20.32 11.65 -11.10
C MET A 35 19.28 12.22 -12.07
N VAL A 36 18.01 12.02 -11.74
CA VAL A 36 16.87 12.62 -12.44
C VAL A 36 16.99 14.15 -12.55
N PRO A 37 16.55 14.75 -13.68
CA PRO A 37 16.63 16.19 -13.90
C PRO A 37 15.59 16.94 -13.07
N ILE A 38 15.97 17.32 -11.84
CA ILE A 38 15.16 18.17 -10.96
C ILE A 38 15.18 19.60 -11.53
N MET A 39 14.03 20.07 -12.01
CA MET A 39 13.88 21.42 -12.57
C MET A 39 13.34 22.40 -11.52
N ARG A 40 13.57 23.70 -11.71
CA ARG A 40 12.89 24.71 -10.89
C ARG A 40 11.40 24.72 -11.24
N ALA A 41 10.56 24.38 -10.27
CA ALA A 41 9.11 24.47 -10.44
C ALA A 41 8.62 25.91 -10.26
N SER A 42 7.66 26.32 -11.09
CA SER A 42 6.84 27.53 -10.86
C SER A 42 5.83 27.29 -9.74
N ASP A 43 5.37 26.05 -9.58
CA ASP A 43 4.40 25.64 -8.58
C ASP A 43 5.05 25.44 -7.19
N PRO A 44 4.65 26.20 -6.15
CA PRO A 44 5.23 26.07 -4.82
C PRO A 44 5.09 24.67 -4.20
N ILE A 45 6.08 24.26 -3.41
CA ILE A 45 6.04 22.99 -2.68
C ILE A 45 5.18 23.06 -1.41
N ASP A 46 5.08 24.24 -0.80
CA ASP A 46 4.40 24.45 0.49
C ASP A 46 2.89 24.66 0.34
N ARG A 47 2.37 24.71 -0.89
CA ARG A 47 0.93 24.87 -1.10
C ARG A 47 0.19 23.61 -0.66
N PRO A 48 -1.05 23.75 -0.15
CA PRO A 48 -1.89 22.60 0.11
C PRO A 48 -2.35 21.93 -1.20
N VAL A 49 -2.69 20.65 -1.11
CA VAL A 49 -3.49 19.98 -2.15
C VAL A 49 -4.96 20.31 -1.91
N GLU A 50 -5.56 21.06 -2.82
CA GLU A 50 -6.92 21.59 -2.66
C GLU A 50 -7.98 20.63 -3.18
N TRP A 51 -7.70 19.96 -4.28
CA TRP A 51 -8.59 18.94 -4.81
C TRP A 51 -8.46 17.66 -3.98
N ALA A 52 -9.51 17.29 -3.24
CA ALA A 52 -9.56 16.07 -2.45
C ALA A 52 -10.50 15.04 -3.07
N PRO A 53 -10.10 13.76 -3.13
CA PRO A 53 -10.96 12.70 -3.66
C PRO A 53 -12.22 12.53 -2.79
N PRO A 54 -13.43 12.62 -3.38
CA PRO A 54 -14.65 12.26 -2.66
C PRO A 54 -14.75 10.74 -2.50
N ARG A 55 -15.57 10.28 -1.55
CA ARG A 55 -15.91 8.84 -1.40
C ARG A 55 -16.66 8.29 -2.63
N ALA A 56 -17.36 9.15 -3.37
CA ALA A 56 -18.02 8.78 -4.60
C ALA A 56 -17.01 8.55 -5.73
N ALA A 57 -17.39 7.75 -6.72
CA ALA A 57 -16.58 7.51 -7.90
C ALA A 57 -16.29 8.83 -8.65
N HIS A 58 -15.02 9.04 -9.00
CA HIS A 58 -14.49 10.27 -9.57
C HIS A 58 -13.32 9.97 -10.52
N ASP A 59 -12.97 10.93 -11.37
CA ASP A 59 -11.80 10.81 -12.23
C ASP A 59 -10.51 11.04 -11.42
N PRO A 60 -9.59 10.07 -11.34
CA PRO A 60 -8.36 10.21 -10.56
C PRO A 60 -7.42 11.26 -11.16
N ARG A 61 -7.56 11.60 -12.45
CA ARG A 61 -6.73 12.66 -13.08
C ARG A 61 -6.88 13.99 -12.36
N LEU A 62 -8.05 14.23 -11.75
CA LEU A 62 -8.33 15.44 -10.99
C LEU A 62 -7.54 15.50 -9.67
N MET A 63 -7.30 14.37 -8.98
CA MET A 63 -6.39 14.38 -7.82
C MET A 63 -4.94 14.60 -8.22
N LEU A 64 -4.55 14.14 -9.42
CA LEU A 64 -3.18 14.26 -9.90
C LEU A 64 -2.87 15.68 -10.40
N ALA A 65 -3.67 16.19 -11.34
CA ALA A 65 -3.43 17.45 -12.04
C ALA A 65 -4.26 18.63 -11.52
N GLY A 66 -5.36 18.38 -10.82
CA GLY A 66 -6.32 19.39 -10.38
C GLY A 66 -7.42 19.65 -11.42
N ASP A 67 -8.32 20.55 -11.05
CA ASP A 67 -9.30 21.14 -11.97
C ASP A 67 -8.95 22.62 -12.24
N ALA A 68 -9.80 23.34 -12.97
CA ALA A 68 -9.56 24.75 -13.29
C ALA A 68 -9.53 25.68 -12.06
N ALA A 69 -10.09 25.25 -10.92
CA ALA A 69 -10.25 26.07 -9.71
C ALA A 69 -9.42 25.58 -8.51
N ARG A 70 -9.12 24.28 -8.45
CA ARG A 70 -8.46 23.60 -7.32
C ARG A 70 -7.24 22.85 -7.79
N ALA A 71 -6.10 23.16 -7.18
CA ALA A 71 -4.85 22.51 -7.54
C ALA A 71 -4.80 21.04 -7.09
N GLY A 72 -4.27 20.17 -7.95
CA GLY A 72 -4.01 18.76 -7.67
C GLY A 72 -2.70 18.52 -6.91
N PHE A 73 -2.31 17.25 -6.80
CA PHE A 73 -1.10 16.84 -6.07
C PHE A 73 0.20 17.24 -6.79
N PHE A 74 0.27 17.05 -8.11
CA PHE A 74 1.46 17.34 -8.91
C PHE A 74 1.52 18.79 -9.38
N ASP A 75 2.68 19.15 -9.95
CA ASP A 75 2.92 20.49 -10.50
C ASP A 75 1.96 20.76 -11.67
N VAL A 76 1.37 21.96 -11.71
CA VAL A 76 0.42 22.36 -12.76
C VAL A 76 1.02 22.16 -14.16
N GLY A 77 0.30 21.43 -15.02
CA GLY A 77 0.73 21.15 -16.40
C GLY A 77 1.84 20.10 -16.54
N SER A 78 2.30 19.49 -15.44
CA SER A 78 3.36 18.47 -15.51
C SER A 78 2.86 17.07 -15.87
N TRP A 79 1.58 16.77 -15.63
CA TRP A 79 0.96 15.48 -15.91
C TRP A 79 1.00 15.14 -17.40
N ASP A 80 1.50 13.95 -17.72
CA ASP A 80 1.55 13.39 -19.08
C ASP A 80 1.22 11.89 -19.02
N GLU A 81 -0.01 11.55 -19.42
CA GLU A 81 -0.55 10.18 -19.35
C GLU A 81 -0.04 9.32 -20.50
N ILE A 82 0.24 8.04 -20.23
CA ILE A 82 0.67 7.06 -21.23
C ILE A 82 -0.29 5.87 -21.25
N MET A 83 -0.42 5.24 -22.42
CA MET A 83 -1.28 4.07 -22.63
C MET A 83 -2.74 4.32 -22.20
N GLN A 84 -3.25 5.54 -22.38
CA GLN A 84 -4.55 6.00 -21.87
C GLN A 84 -5.73 5.07 -22.21
N PRO A 85 -5.98 4.66 -23.47
CA PRO A 85 -7.20 3.94 -23.81
C PRO A 85 -7.14 2.43 -23.48
N TRP A 86 -5.95 1.90 -23.14
CA TRP A 86 -5.76 0.51 -22.78
C TRP A 86 -5.82 0.34 -21.26
N ALA A 87 -6.55 -0.67 -20.78
CA ALA A 87 -6.72 -0.99 -19.36
C ALA A 87 -6.99 0.26 -18.50
N GLN A 88 -8.11 0.95 -18.79
CA GLN A 88 -8.39 2.28 -18.24
C GLN A 88 -8.73 2.26 -16.74
N THR A 89 -8.89 1.07 -16.14
CA THR A 89 -9.01 0.90 -14.69
C THR A 89 -7.74 1.33 -13.93
N VAL A 90 -6.59 1.37 -14.61
CA VAL A 90 -5.33 1.90 -14.08
C VAL A 90 -4.82 3.01 -14.98
N ILE A 91 -4.43 4.11 -14.35
CA ILE A 91 -3.88 5.31 -14.98
C ILE A 91 -2.38 5.31 -14.74
N THR A 92 -1.59 5.42 -15.81
CA THR A 92 -0.13 5.49 -15.72
C THR A 92 0.38 6.69 -16.49
N GLY A 93 1.43 7.32 -15.99
CA GLY A 93 1.93 8.55 -16.58
C GLY A 93 3.20 9.06 -15.90
N ARG A 94 3.69 10.19 -16.39
CA ARG A 94 4.81 10.93 -15.79
C ARG A 94 4.28 12.26 -15.25
N ALA A 95 4.87 12.73 -14.16
CA ALA A 95 4.52 14.01 -13.55
C ALA A 95 5.75 14.65 -12.91
N ARG A 96 5.59 15.86 -12.37
CA ARG A 96 6.59 16.48 -11.50
C ARG A 96 6.01 16.83 -10.14
N LEU A 97 6.80 16.59 -9.09
CA LEU A 97 6.51 16.99 -7.72
C LEU A 97 7.58 17.99 -7.27
N GLY A 98 7.24 19.28 -7.24
CA GLY A 98 8.20 20.34 -6.92
C GLY A 98 9.42 20.33 -7.85
N GLY A 99 9.19 19.98 -9.13
CA GLY A 99 10.22 19.88 -10.16
C GLY A 99 10.91 18.53 -10.28
N ILE A 100 10.73 17.61 -9.33
CA ILE A 100 11.28 16.25 -9.36
C ILE A 100 10.41 15.41 -10.32
N PRO A 101 10.97 14.83 -11.41
CA PRO A 101 10.21 13.98 -12.30
C PRO A 101 9.93 12.63 -11.65
N VAL A 102 8.68 12.15 -11.75
CA VAL A 102 8.23 10.90 -11.17
C VAL A 102 7.40 10.10 -12.18
N GLY A 103 7.51 8.79 -12.14
CA GLY A 103 6.53 7.87 -12.71
C GLY A 103 5.34 7.71 -11.77
N VAL A 104 4.14 7.64 -12.31
CA VAL A 104 2.91 7.63 -11.50
C VAL A 104 2.03 6.47 -11.92
N VAL A 105 1.47 5.80 -10.92
CA VAL A 105 0.39 4.81 -11.09
C VAL A 105 -0.77 5.24 -10.18
N ALA A 106 -1.97 5.35 -10.74
CA ALA A 106 -3.19 5.66 -10.02
C ALA A 106 -4.33 4.76 -10.48
N VAL A 107 -5.42 4.70 -9.72
CA VAL A 107 -6.54 3.77 -9.95
C VAL A 107 -7.81 4.52 -10.28
N GLU A 108 -8.49 4.11 -11.34
CA GLU A 108 -9.83 4.60 -11.69
C GLU A 108 -10.87 4.04 -10.71
N THR A 109 -11.77 4.91 -10.26
CA THR A 109 -12.80 4.54 -9.28
C THR A 109 -14.16 4.34 -9.92
N ARG A 110 -14.37 4.88 -11.12
CA ARG A 110 -15.59 4.65 -11.91
C ARG A 110 -15.53 3.30 -12.60
N THR A 111 -16.70 2.75 -12.90
CA THR A 111 -16.80 1.62 -13.82
C THR A 111 -16.38 2.05 -15.22
N VAL A 112 -15.46 1.31 -15.81
CA VAL A 112 -14.92 1.53 -17.15
C VAL A 112 -15.63 0.61 -18.14
N GLU A 113 -15.97 1.13 -19.31
CA GLU A 113 -16.48 0.32 -20.42
C GLU A 113 -15.37 0.02 -21.43
N LEU A 114 -14.99 -1.25 -21.54
CA LEU A 114 -14.02 -1.75 -22.50
C LEU A 114 -14.76 -2.30 -23.71
N THR A 115 -14.59 -1.65 -24.87
CA THR A 115 -15.13 -2.15 -26.15
C THR A 115 -14.09 -3.01 -26.84
N LEU A 116 -14.36 -4.31 -26.95
CA LEU A 116 -13.59 -5.26 -27.73
C LEU A 116 -14.09 -5.24 -29.19
N PRO A 117 -13.22 -5.02 -30.18
CA PRO A 117 -13.62 -5.06 -31.58
C PRO A 117 -13.99 -6.48 -32.01
N ALA A 118 -14.87 -6.59 -33.00
CA ALA A 118 -15.14 -7.85 -33.68
C ALA A 118 -13.86 -8.35 -34.38
N ASP A 119 -13.67 -9.65 -34.41
CA ASP A 119 -12.58 -10.28 -35.18
C ASP A 119 -13.02 -10.45 -36.64
N PRO A 120 -12.43 -9.72 -37.61
CA PRO A 120 -12.82 -9.82 -39.01
C PRO A 120 -12.60 -11.20 -39.63
N ALA A 121 -11.75 -12.04 -39.01
CA ALA A 121 -11.47 -13.39 -39.49
C ALA A 121 -12.52 -14.43 -39.04
N ASN A 122 -13.40 -14.07 -38.09
CA ASN A 122 -14.43 -14.96 -37.56
C ASN A 122 -15.82 -14.33 -37.74
N LEU A 123 -16.65 -14.95 -38.58
CA LEU A 123 -17.99 -14.45 -38.91
C LEU A 123 -18.95 -14.41 -37.71
N ASP A 124 -18.74 -15.27 -36.71
CA ASP A 124 -19.56 -15.30 -35.49
C ASP A 124 -19.09 -14.26 -34.46
N SER A 125 -18.01 -13.53 -34.73
CA SER A 125 -17.45 -12.54 -33.84
C SER A 125 -18.18 -11.20 -33.98
N GLU A 126 -18.67 -10.69 -32.85
CA GLU A 126 -19.30 -9.38 -32.74
C GLU A 126 -18.50 -8.48 -31.79
N ALA A 127 -18.65 -7.17 -31.96
CA ALA A 127 -18.06 -6.22 -31.03
C ALA A 127 -18.78 -6.33 -29.67
N LYS A 128 -18.00 -6.43 -28.59
CA LYS A 128 -18.53 -6.63 -27.24
C LYS A 128 -18.07 -5.53 -26.32
N THR A 129 -19.00 -4.94 -25.58
CA THR A 129 -18.69 -3.98 -24.52
C THR A 129 -18.74 -4.69 -23.17
N LEU A 130 -17.61 -4.69 -22.48
CA LEU A 130 -17.45 -5.27 -21.15
C LEU A 130 -17.35 -4.15 -20.12
N GLN A 131 -17.98 -4.33 -18.96
CA GLN A 131 -17.83 -3.43 -17.84
C GLN A 131 -16.74 -3.95 -16.90
N GLN A 132 -15.77 -3.11 -16.59
CA GLN A 132 -14.73 -3.36 -15.61
C GLN A 132 -14.98 -2.44 -14.42
N ALA A 133 -15.12 -3.02 -13.22
CA ALA A 133 -15.29 -2.24 -12.01
C ALA A 133 -14.04 -1.40 -11.70
N GLY A 134 -14.23 -0.19 -11.20
CA GLY A 134 -13.14 0.60 -10.62
C GLY A 134 -12.55 -0.10 -9.39
N GLN A 135 -11.34 0.32 -8.98
CA GLN A 135 -10.63 -0.22 -7.80
C GLN A 135 -10.32 -1.74 -7.87
N VAL A 136 -10.37 -2.36 -9.05
CA VAL A 136 -10.08 -3.80 -9.23
C VAL A 136 -9.00 -3.97 -10.29
N TRP A 137 -8.03 -4.84 -10.00
CA TRP A 137 -7.10 -5.30 -11.02
C TRP A 137 -7.72 -6.42 -11.86
N PHE A 138 -7.73 -6.20 -13.17
CA PHE A 138 -7.99 -7.15 -14.24
C PHE A 138 -6.67 -7.57 -14.93
N PRO A 139 -6.66 -8.64 -15.76
CA PRO A 139 -5.43 -9.10 -16.44
C PRO A 139 -4.70 -7.98 -17.21
N ASP A 140 -5.44 -7.16 -17.94
CA ASP A 140 -4.94 -6.04 -18.73
C ASP A 140 -4.31 -4.94 -17.84
N SER A 141 -4.99 -4.57 -16.76
CA SER A 141 -4.55 -3.53 -15.83
C SER A 141 -3.39 -3.96 -14.94
N ALA A 142 -3.35 -5.23 -14.54
CA ALA A 142 -2.20 -5.81 -13.85
C ALA A 142 -0.96 -5.80 -14.76
N TYR A 143 -1.14 -6.18 -16.04
CA TYR A 143 -0.06 -6.12 -17.02
C TYR A 143 0.39 -4.68 -17.30
N LYS A 144 -0.55 -3.73 -17.49
CA LYS A 144 -0.25 -2.30 -17.65
C LYS A 144 0.54 -1.73 -16.48
N THR A 145 0.15 -2.11 -15.25
CA THR A 145 0.84 -1.71 -14.03
C THR A 145 2.28 -2.23 -14.01
N ALA A 146 2.47 -3.53 -14.25
CA ALA A 146 3.80 -4.14 -14.29
C ALA A 146 4.69 -3.55 -15.40
N GLN A 147 4.13 -3.31 -16.58
CA GLN A 147 4.83 -2.71 -17.71
C GLN A 147 5.28 -1.28 -17.38
N ALA A 148 4.39 -0.45 -16.84
CA ALA A 148 4.73 0.92 -16.45
C ALA A 148 5.84 0.97 -15.39
N ILE A 149 5.77 0.12 -14.36
CA ILE A 149 6.81 0.04 -13.33
C ILE A 149 8.17 -0.38 -13.92
N ASN A 150 8.18 -1.35 -14.84
CA ASN A 150 9.40 -1.77 -15.52
C ASN A 150 10.00 -0.64 -16.37
N ASP A 151 9.16 0.10 -17.10
CA ASP A 151 9.61 1.22 -17.95
C ASP A 151 10.16 2.37 -17.09
N PHE A 152 9.45 2.79 -16.03
CA PHE A 152 9.93 3.80 -15.10
C PHE A 152 11.23 3.37 -14.39
N SER A 153 11.36 2.09 -14.05
CA SER A 153 12.59 1.55 -13.45
C SER A 153 13.77 1.60 -14.42
N ARG A 154 13.55 1.33 -15.72
CA ARG A 154 14.59 1.46 -16.76
C ARG A 154 14.98 2.92 -17.00
N GLU A 155 14.03 3.83 -16.87
CA GLU A 155 14.24 5.29 -16.91
C GLU A 155 14.90 5.82 -15.63
N ASN A 156 15.10 4.95 -14.61
CA ASN A 156 15.60 5.32 -13.28
C ASN A 156 14.77 6.44 -12.62
N LEU A 157 13.47 6.47 -12.93
CA LEU A 157 12.51 7.41 -12.34
C LEU A 157 12.01 6.89 -11.00
N PRO A 158 11.91 7.74 -9.96
CA PRO A 158 11.14 7.40 -8.77
C PRO A 158 9.67 7.19 -9.14
N ILE A 159 9.00 6.31 -8.40
CA ILE A 159 7.61 5.91 -8.68
C ILE A 159 6.73 6.32 -7.51
N ILE A 160 5.58 6.93 -7.81
CA ILE A 160 4.53 7.19 -6.82
C ILE A 160 3.27 6.40 -7.22
N ILE A 161 2.82 5.54 -6.32
CA ILE A 161 1.62 4.72 -6.50
C ILE A 161 0.52 5.26 -5.59
N PHE A 162 -0.52 5.84 -6.18
CA PHE A 162 -1.75 6.22 -5.46
C PHE A 162 -2.64 4.98 -5.37
N ALA A 163 -2.45 4.20 -4.31
CA ALA A 163 -3.06 2.90 -4.13
C ALA A 163 -4.54 3.03 -3.72
N ASN A 164 -5.42 2.40 -4.50
CA ASN A 164 -6.87 2.35 -4.24
C ASN A 164 -7.49 1.10 -4.87
N TRP A 165 -7.07 -0.08 -4.40
CA TRP A 165 -7.50 -1.38 -4.92
C TRP A 165 -8.17 -2.25 -3.85
N ARG A 166 -9.37 -2.74 -4.16
CA ARG A 166 -10.10 -3.75 -3.37
C ARG A 166 -9.57 -5.16 -3.57
N GLY A 167 -8.80 -5.39 -4.63
CA GLY A 167 -8.21 -6.69 -4.93
C GLY A 167 -8.02 -6.95 -6.41
N PHE A 168 -7.75 -8.21 -6.71
CA PHE A 168 -7.73 -8.75 -8.07
C PHE A 168 -9.10 -9.32 -8.41
N SER A 169 -9.48 -9.28 -9.70
CA SER A 169 -10.68 -9.96 -10.17
C SER A 169 -10.52 -11.47 -9.99
N GLY A 170 -11.41 -12.06 -9.18
CA GLY A 170 -11.47 -13.50 -8.93
C GLY A 170 -12.40 -14.27 -9.89
N GLY A 171 -12.92 -13.62 -10.93
CA GLY A 171 -13.83 -14.24 -11.89
C GLY A 171 -13.16 -15.36 -12.68
N GLN A 172 -13.92 -16.41 -13.02
CA GLN A 172 -13.39 -17.57 -13.78
C GLN A 172 -12.71 -17.16 -15.09
N LYS A 173 -13.28 -16.17 -15.79
CA LYS A 173 -12.72 -15.62 -17.03
C LYS A 173 -11.34 -14.99 -16.80
N ASP A 174 -11.22 -14.08 -15.84
CA ASP A 174 -9.97 -13.36 -15.58
C ASP A 174 -8.87 -14.29 -15.04
N MET A 175 -9.27 -15.31 -14.29
CA MET A 175 -8.38 -16.38 -13.86
C MET A 175 -7.85 -17.20 -15.04
N TYR A 176 -8.71 -17.54 -16.01
CA TYR A 176 -8.32 -18.21 -17.25
C TYR A 176 -7.41 -17.33 -18.12
N GLU A 177 -7.66 -16.02 -18.14
CA GLU A 177 -6.82 -14.99 -18.76
C GLU A 177 -5.53 -14.69 -17.97
N GLN A 178 -5.20 -15.53 -16.99
CA GLN A 178 -3.88 -15.59 -16.34
C GLN A 178 -3.57 -14.37 -15.45
N ILE A 179 -4.60 -13.77 -14.83
CA ILE A 179 -4.43 -12.64 -13.89
C ILE A 179 -3.35 -12.88 -12.83
N LEU A 180 -3.22 -14.12 -12.33
CA LEU A 180 -2.20 -14.48 -11.34
C LEU A 180 -0.77 -14.31 -11.86
N LYS A 181 -0.53 -14.55 -13.16
CA LYS A 181 0.79 -14.34 -13.76
C LYS A 181 1.13 -12.87 -13.77
N PHE A 182 0.19 -12.02 -14.20
CA PHE A 182 0.39 -10.57 -14.24
C PHE A 182 0.51 -9.95 -12.84
N GLY A 183 -0.23 -10.48 -11.85
CA GLY A 183 -0.03 -10.11 -10.44
C GLY A 183 1.40 -10.40 -9.94
N ALA A 184 1.96 -11.55 -10.29
CA ALA A 184 3.36 -11.87 -9.97
C ALA A 184 4.38 -10.99 -10.73
N GLU A 185 4.04 -10.51 -11.93
CA GLU A 185 4.88 -9.56 -12.66
C GLU A 185 4.98 -8.19 -11.99
N ILE A 186 3.93 -7.73 -11.31
CA ILE A 186 3.98 -6.49 -10.50
C ILE A 186 5.04 -6.63 -9.41
N VAL A 187 5.01 -7.75 -8.65
CA VAL A 187 6.01 -8.04 -7.62
C VAL A 187 7.41 -8.10 -8.20
N ARG A 188 7.58 -8.77 -9.36
CA ARG A 188 8.87 -8.82 -10.06
C ARG A 188 9.37 -7.43 -10.47
N ALA A 189 8.48 -6.57 -10.95
CA ALA A 189 8.81 -5.22 -11.38
C ALA A 189 9.23 -4.34 -10.19
N LEU A 190 8.49 -4.38 -9.08
CA LEU A 190 8.80 -3.63 -7.85
C LEU A 190 10.09 -4.12 -7.18
N ARG A 191 10.34 -5.43 -7.18
CA ARG A 191 11.61 -6.00 -6.70
C ARG A 191 12.80 -5.56 -7.56
N GLY A 192 12.57 -5.32 -8.85
CA GLY A 192 13.59 -4.83 -9.80
C GLY A 192 13.79 -3.32 -9.79
N ALA A 193 12.96 -2.56 -9.06
CA ALA A 193 13.03 -1.10 -9.05
C ALA A 193 14.32 -0.61 -8.36
N THR A 194 15.05 0.26 -9.06
CA THR A 194 16.31 0.85 -8.57
C THR A 194 16.10 2.19 -7.88
N ALA A 195 15.10 2.95 -8.32
CA ALA A 195 14.73 4.23 -7.75
C ALA A 195 13.73 4.06 -6.57
N PRO A 196 13.56 5.08 -5.72
CA PRO A 196 12.56 5.06 -4.65
C PRO A 196 11.14 4.85 -5.19
N VAL A 197 10.35 4.05 -4.48
CA VAL A 197 8.93 3.81 -4.76
C VAL A 197 8.12 4.21 -3.54
N LEU A 198 7.25 5.20 -3.69
CA LEU A 198 6.34 5.66 -2.65
C LEU A 198 4.95 5.15 -2.95
N VAL A 199 4.40 4.33 -2.06
CA VAL A 199 3.00 3.93 -2.11
C VAL A 199 2.21 4.82 -1.15
N TYR A 200 1.17 5.49 -1.64
CA TYR A 200 0.34 6.37 -0.84
C TYR A 200 -1.13 5.97 -1.02
N ILE A 201 -1.85 5.73 0.07
CA ILE A 201 -3.29 5.44 0.07
C ILE A 201 -4.06 6.75 0.29
N PRO A 202 -4.76 7.31 -0.73
CA PRO A 202 -5.44 8.61 -0.62
C PRO A 202 -6.66 8.64 0.32
N PRO A 203 -7.25 9.82 0.58
CA PRO A 203 -8.49 9.93 1.35
C PRO A 203 -9.63 9.11 0.74
N GLY A 204 -10.33 8.35 1.59
CA GLY A 204 -11.44 7.50 1.15
C GLY A 204 -11.04 6.36 0.22
N ALA A 205 -9.74 6.16 -0.04
CA ALA A 205 -9.24 5.02 -0.77
C ALA A 205 -9.05 3.81 0.14
N GLU A 206 -8.99 2.64 -0.48
CA GLU A 206 -8.78 1.39 0.23
C GLU A 206 -7.78 0.47 -0.44
N LEU A 207 -7.02 -0.26 0.36
CA LEU A 207 -6.07 -1.27 -0.10
C LEU A 207 -6.34 -2.60 0.61
N ARG A 208 -6.82 -3.59 -0.15
CA ARG A 208 -7.36 -4.83 0.43
C ARG A 208 -6.67 -6.09 -0.10
N GLY A 209 -6.56 -7.09 0.78
CA GLY A 209 -6.26 -8.48 0.44
C GLY A 209 -5.03 -8.65 -0.45
N GLY A 210 -5.20 -9.35 -1.58
CA GLY A 210 -4.11 -9.60 -2.52
C GLY A 210 -3.50 -8.34 -3.12
N ALA A 211 -4.26 -7.23 -3.19
CA ALA A 211 -3.71 -5.99 -3.72
C ALA A 211 -2.65 -5.39 -2.80
N TRP A 212 -2.84 -5.48 -1.48
CA TRP A 212 -1.80 -5.11 -0.51
C TRP A 212 -0.53 -5.96 -0.71
N ALA A 213 -0.70 -7.28 -0.80
CA ALA A 213 0.40 -8.23 -0.85
C ALA A 213 1.41 -7.97 -1.99
N VAL A 214 0.95 -7.44 -3.12
CA VAL A 214 1.83 -7.18 -4.27
C VAL A 214 2.56 -5.82 -4.22
N VAL A 215 2.07 -4.86 -3.43
CA VAL A 215 2.68 -3.52 -3.27
C VAL A 215 3.26 -3.29 -1.87
N ASP A 216 3.33 -4.33 -1.05
CA ASP A 216 3.87 -4.24 0.30
C ASP A 216 5.35 -3.82 0.29
N PRO A 217 5.80 -2.94 1.21
CA PRO A 217 7.20 -2.50 1.28
C PRO A 217 8.20 -3.64 1.46
N SER A 218 7.80 -4.78 2.03
CA SER A 218 8.68 -5.95 2.18
C SER A 218 9.15 -6.56 0.86
N VAL A 219 8.46 -6.28 -0.26
CA VAL A 219 8.89 -6.70 -1.60
C VAL A 219 10.25 -6.10 -1.96
N ASN A 220 10.51 -4.86 -1.55
CA ASN A 220 11.79 -4.18 -1.73
C ASN A 220 12.01 -3.15 -0.62
N SER A 221 12.35 -3.62 0.57
CA SER A 221 12.45 -2.81 1.80
C SER A 221 13.50 -1.70 1.75
N LEU A 222 14.43 -1.75 0.80
CA LEU A 222 15.46 -0.72 0.61
C LEU A 222 14.98 0.47 -0.24
N ARG A 223 13.89 0.31 -0.99
CA ARG A 223 13.42 1.29 -1.98
C ARG A 223 11.96 1.66 -1.83
N MET A 224 11.15 0.80 -1.20
CA MET A 224 9.71 0.99 -1.05
C MET A 224 9.36 1.55 0.32
N GLU A 225 8.53 2.58 0.30
CA GLU A 225 7.89 3.14 1.50
C GLU A 225 6.39 3.28 1.26
N MET A 226 5.59 2.98 2.28
CA MET A 226 4.13 3.06 2.21
C MET A 226 3.58 4.04 3.25
N TYR A 227 2.63 4.85 2.81
CA TYR A 227 1.97 5.90 3.56
C TYR A 227 0.47 5.81 3.37
N ALA A 228 -0.31 6.24 4.36
CA ALA A 228 -1.77 6.26 4.26
C ALA A 228 -2.33 7.61 4.72
N ASP A 229 -3.41 8.06 4.10
CA ASP A 229 -4.22 9.15 4.61
C ASP A 229 -4.97 8.75 5.89
N PRO A 230 -5.29 9.67 6.83
CA PRO A 230 -6.13 9.35 7.99
C PRO A 230 -7.48 8.72 7.63
N ASP A 231 -8.08 9.11 6.50
CA ASP A 231 -9.36 8.58 6.04
C ASP A 231 -9.23 7.30 5.20
N ALA A 232 -8.01 6.81 4.95
CA ALA A 232 -7.78 5.58 4.22
C ALA A 232 -8.21 4.33 5.00
N ARG A 233 -8.50 3.25 4.27
CA ARG A 233 -8.81 1.94 4.85
C ARG A 233 -7.93 0.84 4.26
N GLY A 234 -7.68 -0.20 5.04
CA GLY A 234 -6.85 -1.30 4.59
C GLY A 234 -6.90 -2.49 5.51
N GLY A 235 -6.94 -3.67 4.91
CA GLY A 235 -7.20 -4.91 5.61
C GLY A 235 -7.21 -6.09 4.67
N VAL A 236 -7.48 -7.29 5.20
CA VAL A 236 -7.46 -8.51 4.38
C VAL A 236 -8.70 -8.62 3.49
N LEU A 237 -9.86 -8.25 4.03
CA LEU A 237 -11.16 -8.30 3.36
C LEU A 237 -11.90 -6.98 3.62
N GLU A 238 -12.97 -6.74 2.87
CA GLU A 238 -13.94 -5.69 3.17
C GLU A 238 -14.69 -6.00 4.47
N ALA A 239 -15.19 -4.97 5.16
CA ALA A 239 -15.81 -5.11 6.46
C ALA A 239 -17.05 -6.03 6.42
N GLU A 240 -17.86 -5.91 5.37
CA GLU A 240 -19.01 -6.77 5.09
C GLU A 240 -18.61 -8.25 5.00
N ALA A 241 -17.56 -8.55 4.23
CA ALA A 241 -17.05 -9.90 4.08
C ALA A 241 -16.45 -10.45 5.39
N ILE A 242 -15.80 -9.60 6.19
CA ILE A 242 -15.30 -10.00 7.53
C ILE A 242 -16.47 -10.39 8.44
N VAL A 243 -17.58 -9.64 8.42
CA VAL A 243 -18.76 -9.95 9.22
C VAL A 243 -19.35 -11.30 8.83
N GLU A 244 -19.47 -11.60 7.54
CA GLU A 244 -19.98 -12.89 7.06
C GLU A 244 -19.14 -14.09 7.55
N VAL A 245 -17.82 -13.92 7.61
CA VAL A 245 -16.90 -15.00 8.00
C VAL A 245 -16.73 -15.10 9.51
N LYS A 246 -16.52 -13.98 10.19
CA LYS A 246 -16.08 -13.92 11.60
C LYS A 246 -17.17 -13.51 12.58
N PHE A 247 -18.15 -12.73 12.16
CA PHE A 247 -19.22 -12.20 13.04
C PHE A 247 -20.59 -12.70 12.57
N LYS A 248 -20.74 -14.04 12.57
CA LYS A 248 -21.93 -14.74 12.06
C LYS A 248 -23.19 -14.39 12.85
N GLN A 249 -24.36 -14.75 12.31
CA GLN A 249 -25.67 -14.51 12.94
C GLN A 249 -25.74 -14.91 14.42
N ARG A 250 -25.10 -16.01 14.83
CA ARG A 250 -25.04 -16.43 16.24
C ARG A 250 -24.41 -15.36 17.13
N ASP A 251 -23.33 -14.73 16.69
CA ASP A 251 -22.57 -13.77 17.48
C ASP A 251 -23.26 -12.38 17.45
N ILE A 252 -23.94 -12.06 16.34
CA ILE A 252 -24.92 -10.96 16.27
C ILE A 252 -26.02 -11.15 17.32
N LEU A 253 -26.68 -12.31 17.34
CA LEU A 253 -27.73 -12.63 18.31
C LEU A 253 -27.23 -12.55 19.77
N LYS A 254 -26.05 -13.10 20.08
CA LYS A 254 -25.43 -12.94 21.40
C LYS A 254 -25.26 -11.47 21.79
N THR A 255 -24.90 -10.62 20.83
CA THR A 255 -24.70 -9.19 21.06
C THR A 255 -26.02 -8.47 21.28
N MET A 256 -27.08 -8.86 20.57
CA MET A 256 -28.45 -8.39 20.81
C MET A 256 -28.91 -8.71 22.22
N HIS A 257 -28.84 -9.99 22.62
CA HIS A 257 -29.20 -10.44 23.98
C HIS A 257 -28.35 -9.81 25.08
N ARG A 258 -27.14 -9.35 24.75
CA ARG A 258 -26.25 -8.65 25.69
C ARG A 258 -26.56 -7.16 25.82
N LEU A 259 -27.02 -6.49 24.76
CA LEU A 259 -27.12 -5.01 24.73
C LEU A 259 -28.55 -4.47 24.69
N ASP A 260 -29.50 -5.19 24.10
CA ASP A 260 -30.90 -4.72 23.99
C ASP A 260 -31.65 -4.98 25.31
N PRO A 261 -32.16 -3.92 25.99
CA PRO A 261 -32.84 -4.08 27.28
C PRO A 261 -34.14 -4.90 27.20
N GLU A 262 -34.85 -4.89 26.07
CA GLU A 262 -36.10 -5.63 25.92
C GLU A 262 -35.84 -7.14 25.76
N LEU A 263 -34.85 -7.52 24.95
CA LEU A 263 -34.40 -8.90 24.83
C LEU A 263 -33.86 -9.44 26.16
N GLN A 264 -33.17 -8.61 26.95
CA GLN A 264 -32.75 -9.00 28.30
C GLN A 264 -33.96 -9.28 29.22
N ARG A 265 -34.98 -8.42 29.18
CA ARG A 265 -36.22 -8.63 29.98
C ARG A 265 -36.96 -9.89 29.54
N ILE A 266 -37.14 -10.09 28.24
CA ILE A 266 -37.80 -11.27 27.68
C ILE A 266 -36.98 -12.53 27.98
N GLY A 267 -35.65 -12.46 27.86
CA GLY A 267 -34.73 -13.54 28.19
C GLY A 267 -34.77 -13.94 29.67
N ALA A 268 -34.84 -12.96 30.58
CA ALA A 268 -35.03 -13.21 32.01
C ALA A 268 -36.37 -13.89 32.29
N ARG A 269 -37.46 -13.44 31.64
CA ARG A 269 -38.78 -14.07 31.75
C ARG A 269 -38.79 -15.50 31.21
N ILE A 270 -38.11 -15.76 30.10
CA ILE A 270 -37.96 -17.11 29.53
C ILE A 270 -37.21 -18.03 30.52
N SER A 271 -36.13 -17.54 31.14
CA SER A 271 -35.39 -18.29 32.15
C SER A 271 -36.23 -18.59 33.40
N GLU A 272 -37.01 -17.61 33.86
CA GLU A 272 -37.94 -17.77 34.99
C GLU A 272 -39.00 -18.83 34.69
N LEU A 273 -39.66 -18.74 33.52
CA LEU A 273 -40.67 -19.71 33.08
C LEU A 273 -40.07 -21.13 32.95
N LYS A 274 -38.84 -21.26 32.44
CA LYS A 274 -38.15 -22.56 32.33
C LYS A 274 -37.84 -23.18 33.69
N GLU A 275 -37.42 -22.39 34.68
CA GLU A 275 -37.16 -22.92 36.02
C GLU A 275 -38.48 -23.28 36.74
N GLN A 276 -39.54 -22.48 36.59
CA GLN A 276 -40.88 -22.82 37.12
C GLN A 276 -41.41 -24.15 36.56
N ILE A 277 -41.30 -24.36 35.23
CA ILE A 277 -41.69 -25.63 34.59
C ILE A 277 -40.88 -26.79 35.17
N LYS A 278 -39.56 -26.63 35.27
CA LYS A 278 -38.63 -27.66 35.77
C LYS A 278 -38.83 -27.99 37.25
N GLU A 279 -39.16 -27.01 38.10
CA GLU A 279 -39.51 -27.23 39.50
C GLU A 279 -40.80 -28.04 39.64
N ILE A 280 -41.83 -27.69 38.86
CA ILE A 280 -43.10 -28.43 38.84
C ILE A 280 -42.85 -29.86 38.33
N SER A 281 -42.13 -30.05 37.22
CA SER A 281 -41.81 -31.40 36.70
C SER A 281 -41.01 -32.25 37.70
N LYS A 282 -40.02 -31.69 38.40
CA LYS A 282 -39.29 -32.41 39.47
C LYS A 282 -40.19 -32.78 40.65
N SER A 283 -41.16 -31.93 40.98
CA SER A 283 -42.13 -32.22 42.05
C SER A 283 -43.07 -33.38 41.69
N LEU A 284 -43.34 -33.57 40.39
CA LEU A 284 -44.05 -34.74 39.87
C LEU A 284 -43.15 -36.00 39.88
N ASP A 285 -41.90 -35.91 39.43
CA ASP A 285 -40.97 -37.07 39.33
C ASP A 285 -40.54 -37.64 40.70
N ARG A 286 -40.40 -36.80 41.74
CA ARG A 286 -40.02 -37.23 43.10
C ARG A 286 -41.06 -38.13 43.79
N ARG A 287 -42.25 -38.31 43.22
CA ARG A 287 -43.28 -39.22 43.76
C ARG A 287 -43.18 -40.67 43.24
N GLY A 288 -42.16 -40.97 42.44
CA GLY A 288 -41.76 -42.34 42.12
C GLY A 288 -42.67 -43.03 41.11
N SER A 289 -42.10 -43.33 39.96
CA SER A 289 -42.66 -44.17 38.89
C SER A 289 -43.92 -43.62 38.22
N ILE A 290 -43.93 -43.71 36.90
CA ILE A 290 -45.09 -43.49 36.06
C ILE A 290 -46.09 -44.59 36.39
N ASP A 291 -46.96 -44.35 37.37
CA ASP A 291 -48.20 -45.08 37.51
C ASP A 291 -49.33 -44.13 37.08
N GLU A 292 -50.18 -44.58 36.16
CA GLU A 292 -51.42 -43.92 35.72
C GLU A 292 -52.36 -43.51 36.89
N SER A 293 -52.06 -43.95 38.12
CA SER A 293 -52.79 -43.65 39.36
C SER A 293 -52.60 -42.21 39.87
N LEU A 294 -51.45 -41.56 39.63
CA LEU A 294 -51.16 -40.20 40.14
C LEU A 294 -51.78 -39.09 39.27
N ILE A 295 -51.92 -39.35 37.96
CA ILE A 295 -52.64 -38.49 37.00
C ILE A 295 -54.13 -38.39 37.36
N ARG A 296 -54.68 -39.37 38.08
CA ARG A 296 -56.08 -39.37 38.52
C ARG A 296 -56.36 -38.50 39.75
N THR A 297 -55.35 -38.07 40.50
CA THR A 297 -55.53 -37.16 41.65
C THR A 297 -55.75 -35.71 41.20
N ASP A 298 -56.61 -34.96 41.90
CA ASP A 298 -56.93 -33.55 41.56
C ASP A 298 -55.66 -32.67 41.57
N THR A 299 -54.68 -33.00 42.42
CA THR A 299 -53.39 -32.31 42.48
C THR A 299 -52.50 -32.56 41.26
N GLY A 300 -52.55 -33.75 40.66
CA GLY A 300 -51.79 -34.09 39.45
C GLY A 300 -52.36 -33.38 38.22
N ARG A 301 -53.69 -33.39 38.06
CA ARG A 301 -54.39 -32.65 36.99
C ARG A 301 -54.19 -31.14 37.06
N ALA A 302 -54.18 -30.57 38.26
CA ALA A 302 -53.91 -29.13 38.45
C ALA A 302 -52.46 -28.77 38.08
N ALA A 303 -51.47 -29.58 38.47
CA ALA A 303 -50.07 -29.37 38.13
C ALA A 303 -49.81 -29.51 36.61
N GLU A 304 -50.44 -30.49 35.95
CA GLU A 304 -50.36 -30.68 34.49
C GLU A 304 -50.98 -29.51 33.72
N THR A 305 -52.15 -29.03 34.17
CA THR A 305 -52.80 -27.83 33.59
C THR A 305 -51.90 -26.61 33.73
N ARG A 306 -51.26 -26.44 34.89
CA ARG A 306 -50.33 -25.32 35.14
C ARG A 306 -49.06 -25.39 34.31
N VAL A 307 -48.48 -26.58 34.12
CA VAL A 307 -47.35 -26.77 33.20
C VAL A 307 -47.74 -26.38 31.78
N ARG A 308 -48.92 -26.81 31.33
CA ARG A 308 -49.43 -26.49 29.99
C ARG A 308 -49.63 -24.99 29.78
N GLU A 309 -50.14 -24.27 30.79
CA GLU A 309 -50.23 -22.81 30.77
C GLU A 309 -48.85 -22.15 30.66
N LEU A 310 -47.89 -22.58 31.49
CA LEU A 310 -46.52 -22.05 31.48
C LEU A 310 -45.78 -22.34 30.17
N GLU A 311 -46.00 -23.51 29.56
CA GLU A 311 -45.49 -23.83 28.22
C GLU A 311 -46.08 -22.90 27.15
N THR A 312 -47.35 -22.52 27.29
CA THR A 312 -48.02 -21.59 26.38
C THR A 312 -47.44 -20.17 26.52
N GLU A 313 -47.22 -19.71 27.76
CA GLU A 313 -46.54 -18.44 28.05
C GLU A 313 -45.09 -18.44 27.56
N LEU A 314 -44.36 -19.55 27.75
CA LEU A 314 -42.99 -19.71 27.28
C LEU A 314 -42.92 -19.62 25.76
N LEU A 315 -43.82 -20.29 25.04
CA LEU A 315 -43.89 -20.23 23.59
C LEU A 315 -44.21 -18.80 23.09
N ALA A 316 -45.10 -18.10 23.78
CA ALA A 316 -45.42 -16.70 23.46
C ALA A 316 -44.21 -15.76 23.70
N ALA A 317 -43.49 -15.95 24.80
CA ALA A 317 -42.28 -15.20 25.11
C ALA A 317 -41.15 -15.47 24.10
N GLU A 318 -40.93 -16.73 23.72
CA GLU A 318 -39.96 -17.12 22.70
C GLU A 318 -40.32 -16.57 21.31
N LYS A 319 -41.61 -16.53 20.97
CA LYS A 319 -42.09 -15.91 19.73
C LYS A 319 -41.85 -14.38 19.73
N THR A 320 -42.06 -13.74 20.86
CA THR A 320 -41.81 -12.29 21.03
C THR A 320 -40.32 -11.98 20.93
N ALA A 321 -39.45 -12.80 21.56
CA ALA A 321 -38.00 -12.68 21.43
C ALA A 321 -37.56 -12.79 19.96
N LYS A 322 -38.03 -13.81 19.22
CA LYS A 322 -37.72 -13.98 17.80
C LYS A 322 -38.19 -12.82 16.92
N ALA A 323 -39.35 -12.22 17.23
CA ALA A 323 -39.85 -11.06 16.51
C ALA A 323 -38.92 -9.85 16.70
N ARG A 324 -38.47 -9.60 17.93
CA ARG A 324 -37.53 -8.53 18.28
C ARG A 324 -36.15 -8.76 17.68
N GLU A 325 -35.63 -9.99 17.70
CA GLU A 325 -34.38 -10.35 17.02
C GLU A 325 -34.42 -10.03 15.52
N LYS A 326 -35.54 -10.33 14.86
CA LYS A 326 -35.74 -10.05 13.43
C LYS A 326 -35.77 -8.54 13.15
N GLU A 327 -36.44 -7.76 14.00
CA GLU A 327 -36.48 -6.30 13.92
C GLU A 327 -35.08 -5.68 14.05
N LEU A 328 -34.29 -6.17 15.02
CA LEU A 328 -32.95 -5.66 15.31
C LEU A 328 -31.87 -6.16 14.35
N SER A 329 -32.15 -7.18 13.53
CA SER A 329 -31.12 -7.80 12.67
C SER A 329 -30.40 -6.84 11.73
N PRO A 330 -31.08 -5.92 11.00
CA PRO A 330 -30.39 -5.00 10.10
C PRO A 330 -29.47 -4.03 10.83
N ILE A 331 -29.91 -3.46 11.96
CA ILE A 331 -29.11 -2.46 12.70
C ILE A 331 -27.89 -3.10 13.37
N TYR A 332 -28.04 -4.30 13.94
CA TYR A 332 -26.92 -5.01 14.54
C TYR A 332 -25.93 -5.55 13.50
N HIS A 333 -26.41 -5.87 12.29
CA HIS A 333 -25.51 -6.18 11.18
C HIS A 333 -24.68 -4.94 10.80
N GLN A 334 -25.28 -3.76 10.67
CA GLN A 334 -24.55 -2.52 10.41
C GLN A 334 -23.54 -2.18 11.51
N ILE A 335 -23.90 -2.40 12.78
CA ILE A 335 -22.97 -2.26 13.92
C ILE A 335 -21.80 -3.24 13.80
N ALA A 336 -22.04 -4.47 13.38
CA ALA A 336 -20.98 -5.46 13.16
C ALA A 336 -20.04 -5.04 12.02
N VAL A 337 -20.58 -4.46 10.94
CA VAL A 337 -19.78 -3.91 9.83
C VAL A 337 -18.92 -2.75 10.32
N GLN A 338 -19.50 -1.78 11.03
CA GLN A 338 -18.74 -0.66 11.60
C GLN A 338 -17.67 -1.14 12.59
N PHE A 339 -17.98 -2.17 13.40
CA PHE A 339 -16.99 -2.79 14.29
C PHE A 339 -15.84 -3.42 13.49
N ALA A 340 -16.11 -4.07 12.37
CA ALA A 340 -15.06 -4.57 11.47
C ALA A 340 -14.24 -3.43 10.86
N GLU A 341 -14.87 -2.34 10.39
CA GLU A 341 -14.18 -1.17 9.83
C GLU A 341 -13.18 -0.52 10.80
N LEU A 342 -13.45 -0.55 12.10
CA LEU A 342 -12.52 -0.04 13.13
C LEU A 342 -11.19 -0.80 13.16
N HIS A 343 -11.11 -2.00 12.59
CA HIS A 343 -9.88 -2.77 12.48
C HIS A 343 -9.05 -2.40 11.24
N ASP A 344 -9.61 -1.60 10.33
CA ASP A 344 -9.01 -1.29 9.03
C ASP A 344 -8.52 0.17 8.95
N THR A 345 -8.36 0.84 10.09
CA THR A 345 -7.93 2.25 10.17
C THR A 345 -6.43 2.43 9.90
N ALA A 346 -6.05 3.60 9.39
CA ALA A 346 -4.65 3.97 9.18
C ALA A 346 -3.83 3.91 10.48
N GLU A 347 -4.42 4.28 11.62
CA GLU A 347 -3.80 4.17 12.95
C GLU A 347 -3.39 2.73 13.28
N ARG A 348 -4.27 1.76 12.98
CA ARG A 348 -3.95 0.34 13.19
C ARG A 348 -2.86 -0.14 12.24
N MET A 349 -2.81 0.37 11.01
CA MET A 349 -1.72 0.05 10.08
C MET A 349 -0.37 0.55 10.60
N LEU A 350 -0.34 1.77 11.14
CA LEU A 350 0.88 2.36 11.71
C LEU A 350 1.34 1.60 12.95
N GLU A 351 0.42 1.30 13.88
CA GLU A 351 0.71 0.54 15.11
C GLU A 351 1.22 -0.88 14.82
N LYS A 352 0.82 -1.47 13.68
CA LYS A 352 1.33 -2.76 13.22
C LYS A 352 2.60 -2.68 12.37
N GLY A 353 3.11 -1.47 12.12
CA GLY A 353 4.31 -1.25 11.32
C GLY A 353 4.13 -1.60 9.83
N CYS A 354 2.89 -1.60 9.33
CA CYS A 354 2.60 -1.88 7.92
C CYS A 354 2.81 -0.66 7.02
N ILE A 355 2.71 0.54 7.58
CA ILE A 355 3.00 1.83 6.93
C ILE A 355 4.03 2.61 7.75
N PHE A 356 4.71 3.55 7.11
CA PHE A 356 5.76 4.36 7.72
C PHE A 356 5.20 5.56 8.47
N ASP A 357 4.14 6.18 7.96
CA ASP A 357 3.50 7.33 8.59
C ASP A 357 2.07 7.53 8.05
N ILE A 358 1.28 8.29 8.81
CA ILE A 358 -0.05 8.75 8.41
C ILE A 358 0.07 10.19 7.91
N VAL A 359 -0.15 10.37 6.61
CA VAL A 359 0.10 11.64 5.91
C VAL A 359 -1.23 12.23 5.40
N PRO A 360 -1.73 13.31 6.03
CA PRO A 360 -2.94 13.98 5.59
C PRO A 360 -2.81 14.54 4.17
N TRP A 361 -3.82 14.30 3.33
CA TRP A 361 -3.82 14.67 1.92
C TRP A 361 -3.48 16.13 1.66
N ARG A 362 -4.05 17.04 2.46
CA ARG A 362 -3.85 18.49 2.29
C ARG A 362 -2.38 18.90 2.42
N SER A 363 -1.59 18.23 3.26
CA SER A 363 -0.15 18.51 3.45
C SER A 363 0.77 17.48 2.78
N SER A 364 0.20 16.45 2.14
CA SER A 364 0.92 15.33 1.54
C SER A 364 1.95 15.77 0.50
N ARG A 365 1.63 16.76 -0.34
CA ARG A 365 2.54 17.33 -1.36
C ARG A 365 3.88 17.73 -0.77
N LYS A 366 3.88 18.56 0.27
CA LYS A 366 5.10 19.04 0.95
C LYS A 366 5.87 17.89 1.59
N GLN A 367 5.18 17.02 2.32
CA GLN A 367 5.80 15.93 3.06
C GLN A 367 6.46 14.91 2.13
N LEU A 368 5.72 14.44 1.12
CA LEU A 368 6.21 13.49 0.13
C LEU A 368 7.27 14.11 -0.78
N TYR A 369 7.21 15.41 -1.07
CA TYR A 369 8.27 16.12 -1.79
C TYR A 369 9.62 16.02 -1.05
N TRP A 370 9.66 16.44 0.20
CA TRP A 370 10.90 16.43 0.99
C TRP A 370 11.37 15.01 1.27
N ARG A 371 10.45 14.08 1.49
CA ARG A 371 10.81 12.66 1.64
C ARG A 371 11.44 12.10 0.36
N LEU A 372 10.81 12.33 -0.79
CA LEU A 372 11.32 11.84 -2.07
C LEU A 372 12.68 12.45 -2.40
N ARG A 373 12.83 13.77 -2.23
CA ARG A 373 14.10 14.47 -2.43
C ARG A 373 15.20 13.89 -1.55
N ARG A 374 14.89 13.61 -0.28
CA ARG A 374 15.82 12.98 0.67
C ARG A 374 16.24 11.62 0.17
N LEU A 375 15.29 10.76 -0.19
CA LEU A 375 15.59 9.40 -0.66
C LEU A 375 16.46 9.41 -1.92
N LEU A 376 16.19 10.31 -2.87
CA LEU A 376 17.01 10.42 -4.07
C LEU A 376 18.46 10.82 -3.72
N ARG A 377 18.64 11.84 -2.88
CA ARG A 377 19.96 12.30 -2.44
C ARG A 377 20.70 11.28 -1.59
N GLN A 378 20.00 10.64 -0.67
CA GLN A 378 20.58 9.61 0.18
C GLN A 378 21.03 8.41 -0.67
N ASN A 379 20.19 7.93 -1.59
CA ASN A 379 20.54 6.84 -2.50
C ASN A 379 21.72 7.18 -3.45
N GLU A 380 21.87 8.44 -3.82
CA GLU A 380 23.02 8.94 -4.58
C GLU A 380 24.29 8.85 -3.74
N GLN A 381 24.27 9.38 -2.51
CA GLN A 381 25.44 9.35 -1.63
C GLN A 381 25.79 7.94 -1.17
N GLU A 382 24.81 7.08 -0.89
CA GLU A 382 25.04 5.65 -0.56
C GLU A 382 25.77 4.94 -1.69
N ARG A 383 25.38 5.19 -2.96
CA ARG A 383 26.09 4.65 -4.12
C ARG A 383 27.53 5.14 -4.22
N ARG A 384 27.80 6.40 -3.85
CA ARG A 384 29.16 6.95 -3.81
C ARG A 384 30.01 6.29 -2.71
N VAL A 385 29.44 6.06 -1.53
CA VAL A 385 30.11 5.31 -0.44
C VAL A 385 30.45 3.88 -0.90
N GLN A 386 29.50 3.20 -1.52
CA GLN A 386 29.73 1.85 -2.06
C GLN A 386 30.79 1.82 -3.17
N ALA A 387 30.85 2.86 -4.01
CA ALA A 387 31.86 2.98 -5.05
C ALA A 387 33.25 3.28 -4.48
N ALA A 388 33.34 4.13 -3.46
CA ALA A 388 34.60 4.47 -2.79
C ALA A 388 35.24 3.25 -2.12
N ALA A 389 34.44 2.33 -1.58
CA ALA A 389 34.92 1.09 -0.98
C ALA A 389 35.55 0.10 -1.97
N ARG A 390 35.48 0.33 -3.29
CA ARG A 390 36.13 -0.52 -4.31
C ARG A 390 37.60 -0.12 -4.47
N PRO A 391 38.53 -1.08 -4.67
CA PRO A 391 38.34 -2.49 -5.06
C PRO A 391 38.08 -3.50 -3.93
N GLY A 392 37.91 -3.05 -2.68
CA GLY A 392 37.58 -3.90 -1.54
C GLY A 392 36.20 -4.59 -1.64
N PRO A 393 35.82 -5.40 -0.63
CA PRO A 393 34.57 -6.13 -0.63
C PRO A 393 33.36 -5.19 -0.82
N ALA A 394 32.42 -5.60 -1.69
CA ALA A 394 31.27 -4.78 -2.03
C ALA A 394 30.43 -4.45 -0.79
N MET A 395 30.41 -3.17 -0.40
CA MET A 395 29.63 -2.69 0.74
C MET A 395 28.13 -2.80 0.43
N GLN A 396 27.36 -3.42 1.34
CA GLN A 396 25.91 -3.50 1.23
C GLN A 396 25.26 -2.11 1.50
N GLN A 397 24.01 -1.93 1.07
CA GLN A 397 23.32 -0.64 1.20
C GLN A 397 23.06 -0.22 2.66
N GLY A 398 22.67 -1.16 3.53
CA GLY A 398 22.42 -0.88 4.95
C GLY A 398 23.63 -0.26 5.69
N PRO A 399 24.83 -0.86 5.63
CA PRO A 399 26.04 -0.27 6.18
C PRO A 399 26.38 1.12 5.60
N ALA A 400 26.16 1.35 4.31
CA ALA A 400 26.36 2.66 3.70
C ALA A 400 25.40 3.71 4.27
N ALA A 401 24.11 3.36 4.42
CA ALA A 401 23.11 4.22 5.05
C ALA A 401 23.45 4.55 6.52
N ALA A 402 23.90 3.56 7.29
CA ALA A 402 24.32 3.74 8.68
C ALA A 402 25.56 4.65 8.78
N THR A 403 26.48 4.52 7.83
CA THR A 403 27.68 5.37 7.73
C THR A 403 27.30 6.82 7.46
N LEU A 404 26.35 7.08 6.55
CA LEU A 404 25.85 8.44 6.31
C LEU A 404 25.18 9.04 7.55
N ARG A 405 24.37 8.25 8.27
CA ARG A 405 23.77 8.68 9.54
C ARG A 405 24.85 9.09 10.55
N ARG A 406 25.92 8.30 10.67
CA ARG A 406 27.05 8.60 11.55
C ARG A 406 27.72 9.92 11.17
N TRP A 407 28.02 10.13 9.89
CA TRP A 407 28.64 11.37 9.41
C TRP A 407 27.76 12.60 9.62
N PHE A 408 26.44 12.45 9.51
CA PHE A 408 25.50 13.52 9.85
C PHE A 408 25.62 13.90 11.34
N THR A 409 25.63 12.91 12.24
CA THR A 409 25.79 13.16 13.68
C THR A 409 27.15 13.75 14.03
N GLU A 410 28.23 13.34 13.36
CA GLU A 410 29.57 13.89 13.55
C GLU A 410 29.68 15.37 13.12
N ASP A 411 29.03 15.75 12.02
CA ASP A 411 29.08 17.13 11.48
C ASP A 411 28.14 18.09 12.23
N ARG A 412 26.91 17.64 12.53
CA ARG A 412 25.87 18.47 13.20
C ARG A 412 25.93 18.43 14.73
N GLY A 413 26.63 17.44 15.29
CA GLY A 413 26.66 17.16 16.71
C GLY A 413 25.47 16.35 17.21
N GLU A 414 25.63 15.74 18.39
CA GLU A 414 24.68 14.79 18.97
C GLU A 414 23.31 15.43 19.30
N THR A 415 23.30 16.73 19.61
CA THR A 415 22.07 17.49 19.90
C THR A 415 21.11 17.57 18.71
N GLN A 416 21.63 17.54 17.48
CA GLN A 416 20.84 17.63 16.24
C GLN A 416 20.62 16.26 15.58
N SER A 417 21.11 15.17 16.18
CA SER A 417 20.98 13.80 15.65
C SER A 417 19.53 13.38 15.39
N HIS A 418 18.58 13.84 16.21
CA HIS A 418 17.15 13.57 16.05
C HIS A 418 16.56 14.08 14.72
N GLN A 419 17.16 15.11 14.10
CA GLN A 419 16.72 15.64 12.81
C GLN A 419 16.86 14.60 11.69
N TRP A 420 17.76 13.63 11.84
CA TRP A 420 17.90 12.56 10.87
C TRP A 420 16.61 11.75 10.70
N GLU A 421 15.85 11.54 11.77
CA GLU A 421 14.62 10.73 11.72
C GLU A 421 13.41 11.58 11.36
N HIS A 422 13.28 12.77 11.94
CA HIS A 422 12.04 13.56 11.88
C HIS A 422 12.05 14.72 10.89
N ASP A 423 13.22 15.16 10.40
CA ASP A 423 13.33 16.33 9.53
C ASP A 423 13.95 15.99 8.16
N ASN A 424 13.07 15.64 7.21
CA ASN A 424 13.50 15.33 5.85
C ASN A 424 14.14 16.54 5.14
N GLU A 425 13.72 17.77 5.46
CA GLU A 425 14.22 18.98 4.83
C GLU A 425 15.64 19.32 5.31
N ALA A 426 15.89 19.27 6.62
CA ALA A 426 17.21 19.48 7.19
C ALA A 426 18.24 18.49 6.65
N VAL A 427 17.87 17.20 6.57
CA VAL A 427 18.74 16.15 6.02
C VAL A 427 19.01 16.38 4.54
N CYS A 428 17.99 16.73 3.74
CA CYS A 428 18.18 17.09 2.33
C CYS A 428 19.20 18.22 2.16
N ARG A 429 18.99 19.32 2.87
CA ARG A 429 19.83 20.51 2.78
C ARG A 429 21.27 20.20 3.20
N TRP A 430 21.45 19.36 4.21
CA TRP A 430 22.77 18.89 4.60
C TRP A 430 23.43 18.05 3.50
N LEU A 431 22.74 17.05 2.94
CA LEU A 431 23.28 16.21 1.85
C LEU A 431 23.69 17.05 0.63
N GLU A 432 22.88 18.06 0.28
CA GLU A 432 23.18 18.96 -0.84
C GLU A 432 24.36 19.90 -0.55
N ALA A 433 24.48 20.40 0.68
CA ALA A 433 25.62 21.21 1.09
C ALA A 433 26.93 20.40 1.07
N GLN A 434 26.90 19.16 1.58
CA GLN A 434 28.09 18.29 1.61
C GLN A 434 28.54 17.90 0.19
N ALA A 435 27.61 17.69 -0.75
CA ALA A 435 27.94 17.37 -2.13
C ALA A 435 28.45 18.57 -2.95
N GLY A 436 28.21 19.80 -2.50
CA GLY A 436 28.64 21.02 -3.17
C GLY A 436 30.01 21.55 -2.72
N ASP A 437 30.57 21.02 -1.63
CA ASP A 437 31.85 21.46 -1.06
C ASP A 437 32.89 20.32 -1.10
N ASP A 438 34.01 20.55 -1.78
CA ASP A 438 35.10 19.58 -1.96
C ASP A 438 35.87 19.27 -0.67
N ASN A 439 35.73 20.10 0.37
CA ASN A 439 36.34 19.92 1.69
C ASN A 439 35.34 19.47 2.77
N SER A 440 34.15 19.07 2.36
CA SER A 440 33.11 18.59 3.26
C SER A 440 33.52 17.35 4.04
N VAL A 441 32.81 17.05 5.12
CA VAL A 441 33.03 15.82 5.92
C VAL A 441 32.81 14.59 5.04
N LEU A 442 31.78 14.64 4.19
CA LEU A 442 31.45 13.59 3.24
C LEU A 442 32.62 13.31 2.27
N GLU A 443 33.14 14.33 1.58
CA GLU A 443 34.20 14.14 0.59
C GLU A 443 35.51 13.67 1.23
N ARG A 444 35.86 14.21 2.41
CA ARG A 444 37.04 13.76 3.16
C ARG A 444 36.92 12.29 3.56
N ASN A 445 35.77 11.88 4.07
CA ASN A 445 35.54 10.50 4.48
C ASN A 445 35.48 9.54 3.29
N LEU A 446 34.92 9.95 2.16
CA LEU A 446 34.95 9.17 0.91
C LEU A 446 36.39 8.94 0.42
N ARG A 447 37.24 9.97 0.44
CA ARG A 447 38.66 9.85 0.08
C ARG A 447 39.40 8.90 1.03
N ALA A 448 39.15 9.01 2.33
CA ALA A 448 39.76 8.13 3.34
C ALA A 448 39.35 6.65 3.12
N ILE A 449 38.05 6.38 2.94
CA ILE A 449 37.56 5.02 2.64
C ILE A 449 38.21 4.46 1.37
N HIS A 450 38.34 5.29 0.34
CA HIS A 450 38.96 4.85 -0.91
C HIS A 450 40.45 4.54 -0.76
N GLN A 451 41.18 5.38 -0.02
CA GLN A 451 42.60 5.13 0.30
C GLN A 451 42.78 3.83 1.09
N ASP A 452 41.96 3.60 2.12
CA ASP A 452 42.01 2.37 2.92
C ASP A 452 41.69 1.13 2.07
N ALA A 453 40.67 1.21 1.20
CA ALA A 453 40.30 0.12 0.29
C ALA A 453 41.41 -0.20 -0.72
N LEU A 454 42.10 0.82 -1.24
CA LEU A 454 43.26 0.65 -2.12
C LEU A 454 44.44 0.00 -1.38
N LEU A 455 44.74 0.47 -0.16
CA LEU A 455 45.81 -0.10 0.66
C LEU A 455 45.56 -1.57 0.97
N GLN A 456 44.33 -1.93 1.33
CA GLN A 456 43.95 -3.33 1.56
C GLN A 456 44.13 -4.19 0.30
N ALA A 457 43.63 -3.72 -0.85
CA ALA A 457 43.76 -4.49 -2.09
C ALA A 457 45.21 -4.63 -2.55
N VAL A 458 46.05 -3.61 -2.36
CA VAL A 458 47.49 -3.71 -2.64
C VAL A 458 48.14 -4.73 -1.70
N ASN A 459 47.79 -4.72 -0.41
CA ASN A 459 48.31 -5.71 0.54
C ASN A 459 47.90 -7.14 0.16
N ASP A 460 46.63 -7.35 -0.22
CA ASP A 460 46.13 -8.65 -0.66
C ASP A 460 46.86 -9.15 -1.92
N LEU A 461 47.04 -8.27 -2.93
CA LEU A 461 47.80 -8.58 -4.14
C LEU A 461 49.27 -8.93 -3.81
N VAL A 462 49.90 -8.21 -2.88
CA VAL A 462 51.28 -8.50 -2.43
C VAL A 462 51.37 -9.83 -1.69
N LEU A 463 50.32 -10.22 -0.96
CA LEU A 463 50.23 -11.51 -0.30
C LEU A 463 50.10 -12.67 -1.29
N GLU A 464 49.44 -12.47 -2.43
CA GLU A 464 49.35 -13.45 -3.52
C GLU A 464 50.67 -13.64 -4.31
N LEU A 465 51.59 -12.67 -4.24
CA LEU A 465 52.90 -12.77 -4.89
C LEU A 465 53.79 -13.86 -4.27
N THR A 466 54.58 -14.53 -5.12
CA THR A 466 55.62 -15.44 -4.67
C THR A 466 56.72 -14.70 -3.88
N PRO A 467 57.49 -15.38 -3.00
CA PRO A 467 58.53 -14.74 -2.19
C PRO A 467 59.58 -13.96 -3.00
N SER A 468 59.93 -14.43 -4.21
CA SER A 468 60.86 -13.74 -5.10
C SER A 468 60.27 -12.46 -5.68
N GLN A 469 59.03 -12.51 -6.17
CA GLN A 469 58.30 -11.34 -6.69
C GLN A 469 58.06 -10.29 -5.61
N ARG A 470 57.73 -10.73 -4.38
CA ARG A 470 57.56 -9.82 -3.23
C ARG A 470 58.85 -9.10 -2.88
N SER A 471 59.99 -9.81 -2.92
CA SER A 471 61.31 -9.21 -2.67
C SER A 471 61.68 -8.17 -3.74
N GLU A 472 61.38 -8.45 -5.01
CA GLU A 472 61.60 -7.50 -6.10
C GLU A 472 60.68 -6.27 -6.01
N PHE A 473 59.42 -6.47 -5.62
CA PHE A 473 58.45 -5.40 -5.40
C PHE A 473 58.91 -4.45 -4.29
N ILE A 474 59.31 -4.98 -3.12
CA ILE A 474 59.84 -4.18 -2.01
C ILE A 474 61.08 -3.40 -2.46
N ARG A 475 62.01 -4.03 -3.19
CA ARG A 475 63.21 -3.36 -3.71
C ARG A 475 62.87 -2.18 -4.64
N LYS A 476 61.87 -2.34 -5.51
CA LYS A 476 61.39 -1.27 -6.42
C LYS A 476 60.71 -0.14 -5.66
N LEU A 477 59.94 -0.44 -4.61
CA LEU A 477 59.29 0.54 -3.76
C LEU A 477 60.30 1.38 -2.97
N SER A 478 61.29 0.75 -2.35
CA SER A 478 62.35 1.46 -1.61
C SER A 478 63.22 2.33 -2.53
N ALA A 479 63.35 1.97 -3.82
CA ALA A 479 64.05 2.82 -4.80
C ALA A 479 63.24 4.07 -5.18
N LEU A 480 61.90 3.98 -5.19
CA LEU A 480 61.00 5.11 -5.45
C LEU A 480 60.96 6.12 -4.28
N GLU A 481 61.02 5.64 -3.03
CA GLU A 481 61.11 6.51 -1.84
C GLU A 481 62.44 7.28 -1.74
N MET A 482 63.47 6.86 -2.47
CA MET A 482 64.76 7.57 -2.52
C MET A 482 64.83 8.67 -3.59
N GLU A 483 63.84 8.76 -4.49
CA GLU A 483 63.78 9.76 -5.58
C GLU A 483 62.80 10.92 -5.31
N GLN A 484 62.02 10.86 -4.23
CA GLN A 484 61.21 11.97 -3.70
C GLN A 484 61.89 12.61 -2.48
#